data_AF-A0AAU6X268-F1
#
_entry.id   AF-A0AAU6X268-F1
#
_cell.length_a   1.000
_cell.length_b   1.000
_cell.length_c   1.000
_cell.angle_alpha   90.00
_cell.angle_beta   90.00
_cell.angle_gamma   90.00
#
_symmetry.space_group_name_H-M   'P 1'
#
loop_
_entity.id
_entity.type
_entity.pdbx_description
1 polymer ?
#
loop_
_entity_poly.entity_id
_entity_poly.type
_entity_poly.pdbx_seq_one_letter_code
_entity_poly.pdbx_strand_id
1 'polypeptide(L)'
;MRFLFINNIAQSSKWVAIWLSVLCSSLAANAQNGTYEKKASQGAYGIISFQNKGNQVTAEIFTWWNTASAQTGSYYGTGVLKNNTVVLRSEENDPGCKVSLSIVQGKIKALYNNCSTDHLTEDFNGVYNKITDAVAGDYRVKVPKAYFYKTPNASSKLKTYVLKGDKVRLDIDRIGASKQNWLYVYFTNKAGKETSGFIPITELMRVE
;
A
#
# COMPACT_ATOMS: atom_id res chain seq x y z
N MET A 1 -35.55 58.04 19.65
CA MET A 1 -34.29 58.12 18.87
C MET A 1 -33.41 56.94 19.30
N ARG A 2 -33.13 56.01 18.36
CA ARG A 2 -32.15 54.89 18.41
C ARG A 2 -32.33 53.82 19.51
N PHE A 3 -32.87 52.64 19.16
CA PHE A 3 -32.22 51.46 18.55
C PHE A 3 -31.27 50.75 19.54
N LEU A 4 -31.69 49.59 20.08
CA LEU A 4 -31.35 48.25 19.57
C LEU A 4 -29.86 47.90 19.76
N PHE A 5 -29.46 47.45 20.96
CA PHE A 5 -28.06 47.04 21.21
C PHE A 5 -27.86 45.84 22.14
N ILE A 6 -28.85 44.98 22.38
CA ILE A 6 -28.67 43.84 23.31
C ILE A 6 -28.80 42.45 22.65
N ASN A 7 -29.27 42.34 21.40
CA ASN A 7 -29.50 41.02 20.77
C ASN A 7 -28.30 40.43 19.98
N ASN A 8 -27.17 41.11 19.85
CA ASN A 8 -26.12 40.68 18.91
C ASN A 8 -25.05 39.73 19.49
N ILE A 9 -25.01 39.49 20.81
CA ILE A 9 -23.95 38.65 21.41
C ILE A 9 -24.37 37.17 21.49
N ALA A 10 -25.66 36.87 21.69
CA ALA A 10 -26.15 35.49 21.74
C ALA A 10 -26.29 34.85 20.35
N GLN A 11 -26.34 35.67 19.28
CA GLN A 11 -26.48 35.19 17.92
C GLN A 11 -25.14 34.84 17.28
N SER A 12 -24.02 35.48 17.68
CA SER A 12 -22.69 35.21 17.12
C SER A 12 -22.09 33.86 17.56
N SER A 13 -22.46 33.34 18.74
CA SER A 13 -21.92 32.07 19.25
C SER A 13 -22.44 30.83 18.52
N LYS A 14 -23.67 30.88 17.98
CA LYS A 14 -24.24 29.78 17.19
C LYS A 14 -23.57 29.64 15.82
N TRP A 15 -23.20 30.76 15.21
CA TRP A 15 -22.51 30.75 13.91
C TRP A 15 -21.07 30.25 14.02
N VAL A 16 -20.36 30.59 15.10
CA VAL A 16 -19.00 30.05 15.35
C VAL A 16 -19.03 28.54 15.59
N ALA A 17 -20.02 28.01 16.31
CA ALA A 17 -20.16 26.56 16.52
C ALA A 17 -20.47 25.80 15.23
N ILE A 18 -21.27 26.39 14.31
CA ILE A 18 -21.60 25.80 13.00
C ILE A 18 -20.38 25.83 12.07
N TRP A 19 -19.59 26.90 12.06
CA TRP A 19 -18.36 26.97 11.26
C TRP A 19 -17.27 26.02 11.78
N LEU A 20 -17.16 25.80 13.11
CA LEU A 20 -16.22 24.83 13.67
C LEU A 20 -16.60 23.37 13.39
N SER A 21 -17.89 23.06 13.27
CA SER A 21 -18.37 21.70 12.96
C SER A 21 -18.29 21.36 11.46
N VAL A 22 -18.34 22.36 10.58
CA VAL A 22 -18.10 22.20 9.12
C VAL A 22 -16.61 22.00 8.80
N LEU A 23 -15.70 22.61 9.56
CA LEU A 23 -14.25 22.43 9.37
C LEU A 23 -13.72 21.05 9.82
N CYS A 24 -14.49 20.29 10.60
CA CYS A 24 -14.08 18.98 11.12
C CYS A 24 -14.47 17.78 10.23
N SER A 25 -15.20 17.99 9.12
CA SER A 25 -15.85 16.89 8.39
C SER A 25 -15.30 16.57 6.99
N SER A 26 -14.21 17.20 6.54
CA SER A 26 -13.68 16.97 5.18
C SER A 26 -12.18 16.68 5.11
N LEU A 27 -11.61 16.00 6.11
CA LEU A 27 -10.38 15.25 5.84
C LEU A 27 -10.78 14.04 4.99
N ALA A 28 -10.87 14.24 3.67
CA ALA A 28 -10.96 13.15 2.72
C ALA A 28 -9.79 12.20 3.02
N ALA A 29 -10.12 11.04 3.60
CA ALA A 29 -9.17 9.98 3.84
C ALA A 29 -8.75 9.41 2.49
N ASN A 30 -7.79 10.06 1.85
CA ASN A 30 -7.17 9.57 0.63
C ASN A 30 -6.13 8.51 1.04
N ALA A 31 -6.40 7.24 0.78
CA ALA A 31 -5.31 6.27 0.78
C ALA A 31 -4.44 6.64 -0.40
N GLN A 32 -3.21 6.99 -0.08
CA GLN A 32 -2.19 7.17 -1.07
C GLN A 32 -1.75 5.79 -1.56
N ASN A 33 -1.32 5.72 -2.82
CA ASN A 33 -0.64 4.54 -3.34
C ASN A 33 0.44 4.11 -2.36
N GLY A 34 0.57 2.80 -2.18
CA GLY A 34 1.60 2.25 -1.32
C GLY A 34 1.32 0.83 -0.87
N THR A 35 2.23 0.36 -0.03
CA THR A 35 2.17 -0.98 0.53
C THR A 35 1.85 -0.91 2.00
N TYR A 36 0.95 -1.79 2.42
CA TYR A 36 0.39 -1.84 3.77
C TYR A 36 0.61 -3.23 4.36
N GLU A 37 0.98 -3.28 5.64
CA GLU A 37 1.26 -4.51 6.37
C GLU A 37 0.32 -4.67 7.56
N LYS A 38 -0.17 -5.89 7.74
CA LYS A 38 -0.76 -6.36 8.99
C LYS A 38 0.06 -7.53 9.51
N LYS A 39 0.58 -7.39 10.72
CA LYS A 39 1.13 -8.53 11.47
C LYS A 39 -0.01 -9.31 12.13
N ALA A 40 0.15 -10.62 12.18
CA ALA A 40 -0.71 -11.56 12.87
C ALA A 40 0.09 -12.28 13.98
N SER A 41 -0.57 -13.20 14.69
CA SER A 41 0.07 -14.00 15.73
C SER A 41 1.18 -14.88 15.15
N GLN A 42 2.10 -15.30 16.03
CA GLN A 42 3.16 -16.26 15.67
C GLN A 42 4.07 -15.84 14.50
N GLY A 43 4.18 -14.55 14.19
CA GLY A 43 5.05 -14.03 13.12
C GLY A 43 4.45 -14.09 11.72
N ALA A 44 3.19 -14.54 11.59
CA ALA A 44 2.43 -14.43 10.36
C ALA A 44 2.21 -12.96 9.97
N TYR A 45 2.08 -12.68 8.67
CA TYR A 45 1.81 -11.33 8.19
C TYR A 45 1.07 -11.33 6.85
N GLY A 46 0.36 -10.23 6.60
CA GLY A 46 -0.29 -9.92 5.34
C GLY A 46 0.22 -8.60 4.79
N ILE A 47 0.34 -8.54 3.47
CA ILE A 47 0.78 -7.38 2.69
C ILE A 47 -0.32 -7.05 1.68
N ILE A 48 -0.60 -5.77 1.53
CA ILE A 48 -1.47 -5.23 0.48
C ILE A 48 -0.70 -4.14 -0.25
N SER A 49 -0.36 -4.38 -1.51
CA SER A 49 0.08 -3.36 -2.46
C SER A 49 -1.17 -2.72 -3.05
N PHE A 50 -1.45 -1.46 -2.70
CA PHE A 50 -2.64 -0.74 -3.09
C PHE A 50 -2.28 0.38 -4.06
N GLN A 51 -2.84 0.33 -5.27
CA GLN A 51 -2.71 1.38 -6.28
C GLN A 51 -4.09 1.93 -6.63
N ASN A 52 -4.21 3.25 -6.59
CA ASN A 52 -5.33 4.00 -7.11
C ASN A 52 -4.89 4.87 -8.30
N LYS A 53 -5.65 4.81 -9.39
CA LYS A 53 -5.55 5.67 -10.57
C LYS A 53 -6.92 6.26 -10.86
N GLY A 54 -7.16 7.48 -10.39
CA GLY A 54 -8.49 8.09 -10.40
C GLY A 54 -9.43 7.41 -9.40
N ASN A 55 -10.44 6.70 -9.92
CA ASN A 55 -11.34 5.85 -9.13
C ASN A 55 -11.07 4.35 -9.33
N GLN A 56 -10.15 3.98 -10.23
CA GLN A 56 -9.80 2.59 -10.46
C GLN A 56 -8.73 2.17 -9.46
N VAL A 57 -8.99 1.09 -8.74
CA VAL A 57 -8.05 0.46 -7.82
C VAL A 57 -7.55 -0.83 -8.43
N THR A 58 -6.26 -1.05 -8.31
CA THR A 58 -5.59 -2.34 -8.46
C THR A 58 -4.93 -2.67 -7.14
N ALA A 59 -5.10 -3.91 -6.67
CA ALA A 59 -4.43 -4.37 -5.48
C ALA A 59 -3.86 -5.78 -5.66
N GLU A 60 -2.67 -5.98 -5.10
CA GLU A 60 -2.03 -7.27 -4.98
C GLU A 60 -1.84 -7.56 -3.49
N ILE A 61 -2.21 -8.77 -3.08
CA ILE A 61 -2.28 -9.19 -1.69
C ILE A 61 -1.43 -10.44 -1.55
N PHE A 62 -0.64 -10.47 -0.48
CA PHE A 62 0.15 -11.63 -0.09
C PHE A 62 0.01 -11.88 1.40
N THR A 63 -0.09 -13.13 1.80
CA THR A 63 -0.17 -13.55 3.20
C THR A 63 0.78 -14.71 3.45
N TRP A 64 1.41 -14.71 4.62
CA TRP A 64 2.30 -15.77 5.07
C TRP A 64 1.94 -16.18 6.49
N TRP A 65 1.68 -17.47 6.70
CA TRP A 65 1.25 -18.03 7.99
C TRP A 65 2.40 -18.33 8.96
N ASN A 66 3.65 -18.21 8.51
CA ASN A 66 4.83 -18.62 9.29
C ASN A 66 4.72 -20.05 9.87
N THR A 67 4.11 -20.97 9.10
CA THR A 67 4.03 -22.39 9.44
C THR A 67 5.23 -23.15 8.89
N ALA A 68 5.49 -24.35 9.42
CA ALA A 68 6.58 -25.21 8.93
C ALA A 68 6.42 -25.60 7.44
N SER A 69 5.18 -25.64 6.94
CA SER A 69 4.87 -25.85 5.52
C SER A 69 5.04 -24.60 4.65
N ALA A 70 5.46 -23.47 5.24
CA ALA A 70 5.61 -22.18 4.57
C ALA A 70 4.36 -21.75 3.78
N GLN A 71 3.18 -22.01 4.33
CA GLN A 71 1.91 -21.71 3.65
C GLN A 71 1.78 -20.22 3.35
N THR A 72 1.40 -19.92 2.11
CA THR A 72 1.14 -18.57 1.60
C THR A 72 -0.22 -18.47 0.94
N GLY A 73 -0.74 -17.26 0.88
CA GLY A 73 -1.91 -16.89 0.10
C GLY A 73 -1.60 -15.69 -0.78
N SER A 74 -2.29 -15.59 -1.91
CA SER A 74 -2.10 -14.51 -2.86
C SER A 74 -3.40 -14.16 -3.56
N TYR A 75 -3.63 -12.88 -3.78
CA TYR A 75 -4.78 -12.41 -4.55
C TYR A 75 -4.44 -11.15 -5.29
N TYR A 76 -4.78 -11.12 -6.56
CA TYR A 76 -4.68 -9.94 -7.39
C TYR A 76 -6.07 -9.55 -7.85
N GLY A 77 -6.43 -8.28 -7.76
CA GLY A 77 -7.73 -7.85 -8.22
C GLY A 77 -7.83 -6.37 -8.49
N THR A 78 -8.89 -6.02 -9.21
CA THR A 78 -9.21 -4.64 -9.56
C THR A 78 -10.62 -4.28 -9.13
N GLY A 79 -10.89 -2.99 -8.96
CA GLY A 79 -12.22 -2.52 -8.60
C GLY A 79 -12.36 -1.01 -8.67
N VAL A 80 -13.56 -0.52 -8.37
CA VAL A 80 -13.85 0.92 -8.38
C VAL A 80 -14.00 1.41 -6.94
N LEU A 81 -13.25 2.45 -6.59
CA LEU A 81 -13.34 3.11 -5.29
C LEU A 81 -14.64 3.91 -5.20
N LYS A 82 -15.49 3.58 -4.21
CA LYS A 82 -16.74 4.27 -3.87
C LYS A 82 -16.85 4.43 -2.38
N ASN A 83 -17.07 5.65 -1.89
CA ASN A 83 -17.16 5.95 -0.45
C ASN A 83 -15.99 5.35 0.35
N ASN A 84 -14.76 5.59 -0.13
CA ASN A 84 -13.52 5.06 0.45
C ASN A 84 -13.44 3.53 0.51
N THR A 85 -14.30 2.81 -0.20
CA THR A 85 -14.34 1.34 -0.21
C THR A 85 -14.25 0.82 -1.63
N VAL A 86 -13.54 -0.29 -1.81
CA VAL A 86 -13.49 -1.02 -3.07
C VAL A 86 -13.71 -2.51 -2.78
N VAL A 87 -14.49 -3.15 -3.64
CA VAL A 87 -14.56 -4.60 -3.71
C VAL A 87 -13.72 -5.02 -4.90
N LEU A 88 -12.68 -5.80 -4.64
CA LEU A 88 -11.81 -6.33 -5.68
C LEU A 88 -12.53 -7.46 -6.41
N ARG A 89 -12.27 -7.54 -7.71
CA ARG A 89 -12.63 -8.65 -8.59
C ARG A 89 -11.36 -9.17 -9.22
N SER A 90 -11.22 -10.49 -9.25
CA SER A 90 -10.12 -11.19 -9.89
C SER A 90 -10.65 -12.11 -10.96
N GLU A 91 -9.94 -12.21 -12.08
CA GLU A 91 -10.15 -13.25 -13.09
C GLU A 91 -9.23 -14.46 -12.85
N GLU A 92 -8.21 -14.31 -11.99
CA GLU A 92 -7.16 -15.30 -11.74
C GLU A 92 -7.42 -16.12 -10.46
N ASN A 93 -8.21 -15.59 -9.53
CA ASN A 93 -8.52 -16.19 -8.23
C ASN A 93 -9.94 -16.78 -8.16
N ASP A 94 -10.28 -17.43 -7.05
CA ASP A 94 -11.60 -18.05 -6.83
C ASP A 94 -12.73 -17.02 -7.07
N PRO A 95 -13.68 -17.28 -8.00
CA PRO A 95 -14.78 -16.36 -8.27
C PRO A 95 -15.72 -16.17 -7.06
N GLY A 96 -15.69 -17.09 -6.10
CA GLY A 96 -16.39 -16.97 -4.82
C GLY A 96 -15.67 -16.06 -3.81
N CYS A 97 -14.37 -15.82 -3.97
CA CYS A 97 -13.58 -14.98 -3.08
C CYS A 97 -13.92 -13.49 -3.28
N LYS A 98 -14.36 -12.85 -2.19
CA LYS A 98 -14.66 -11.43 -2.15
C LYS A 98 -13.74 -10.70 -1.17
N VAL A 99 -12.83 -9.92 -1.74
CA VAL A 99 -11.96 -9.03 -0.96
C VAL A 99 -12.49 -7.60 -0.99
N SER A 100 -12.79 -7.05 0.18
CA SER A 100 -13.21 -5.65 0.35
C SER A 100 -12.12 -4.86 1.07
N LEU A 101 -11.70 -3.74 0.49
CA LEU A 101 -10.73 -2.83 1.08
C LEU A 101 -11.40 -1.49 1.38
N SER A 102 -11.27 -1.00 2.60
CA SER A 102 -11.77 0.31 3.02
C SER A 102 -10.63 1.19 3.52
N ILE A 103 -10.59 2.43 3.05
CA ILE A 103 -9.62 3.42 3.45
C ILE A 103 -10.10 4.10 4.73
N VAL A 104 -9.31 4.01 5.79
CA VAL A 104 -9.64 4.58 7.10
C VAL A 104 -8.39 5.26 7.66
N GLN A 105 -8.41 6.60 7.75
CA GLN A 105 -7.31 7.39 8.35
C GLN A 105 -5.92 7.06 7.78
N GLY A 106 -5.80 6.93 6.46
CA GLY A 106 -4.54 6.59 5.80
C GLY A 106 -4.08 5.14 5.99
N LYS A 107 -4.95 4.27 6.50
CA LYS A 107 -4.77 2.82 6.61
C LYS A 107 -5.73 2.08 5.68
N ILE A 108 -5.44 0.81 5.41
CA ILE A 108 -6.35 -0.08 4.68
C ILE A 108 -6.97 -1.05 5.67
N LYS A 109 -8.29 -1.07 5.77
CA LYS A 109 -9.03 -2.14 6.43
C LYS A 109 -9.42 -3.17 5.36
N ALA A 110 -8.97 -4.40 5.51
CA ALA A 110 -9.31 -5.51 4.61
C ALA A 110 -10.35 -6.44 5.24
N LEU A 111 -11.23 -6.97 4.39
CA LEU A 111 -12.18 -8.02 4.70
C LEU A 111 -12.17 -9.05 3.56
N TYR A 112 -11.76 -10.27 3.88
CA TYR A 112 -11.76 -11.44 3.02
C TYR A 112 -13.00 -12.29 3.34
N ASN A 113 -13.79 -12.64 2.34
CA ASN A 113 -14.95 -13.53 2.50
C ASN A 113 -14.88 -14.63 1.45
N ASN A 114 -15.04 -15.88 1.88
CA ASN A 114 -15.01 -17.07 1.00
C ASN A 114 -13.72 -17.19 0.17
N CYS A 115 -12.57 -16.84 0.74
CA CYS A 115 -11.27 -16.86 0.05
C CYS A 115 -10.37 -18.02 0.49
N SER A 116 -10.96 -19.11 0.98
CA SER A 116 -10.22 -20.25 1.54
C SER A 116 -9.34 -20.95 0.50
N THR A 117 -9.80 -21.03 -0.75
CA THR A 117 -9.07 -21.62 -1.90
C THR A 117 -7.79 -20.85 -2.21
N ASP A 118 -7.83 -19.52 -2.10
CA ASP A 118 -6.67 -18.64 -2.30
C ASP A 118 -5.78 -18.52 -1.07
N HIS A 119 -6.08 -19.31 -0.02
CA HIS A 119 -5.47 -19.20 1.30
C HIS A 119 -5.45 -17.76 1.79
N LEU A 120 -6.58 -17.04 1.71
CA LEU A 120 -6.74 -15.71 2.32
C LEU A 120 -7.83 -15.78 3.36
N THR A 121 -7.52 -16.46 4.46
CA THR A 121 -8.46 -16.69 5.55
C THR A 121 -8.79 -15.39 6.28
N GLU A 122 -9.85 -15.46 7.08
CA GLU A 122 -10.33 -14.35 7.90
C GLU A 122 -9.32 -13.89 8.97
N ASP A 123 -8.27 -14.67 9.25
CA ASP A 123 -7.17 -14.31 10.16
C ASP A 123 -6.46 -13.01 9.73
N PHE A 124 -6.52 -12.71 8.43
CA PHE A 124 -5.93 -11.52 7.83
C PHE A 124 -6.91 -10.34 7.73
N ASN A 125 -8.17 -10.50 8.17
CA ASN A 125 -9.12 -9.39 8.31
C ASN A 125 -8.59 -8.34 9.29
N GLY A 126 -8.90 -7.07 9.01
CA GLY A 126 -8.59 -5.96 9.89
C GLY A 126 -7.73 -4.89 9.26
N VAL A 127 -7.01 -4.14 10.09
CA VAL A 127 -6.33 -2.90 9.69
C VAL A 127 -4.86 -3.14 9.37
N TYR A 128 -4.43 -2.66 8.21
CA TYR A 128 -3.07 -2.70 7.68
C TYR A 128 -2.46 -1.30 7.75
N ASN A 129 -1.21 -1.20 8.21
CA ASN A 129 -0.48 0.05 8.35
C ASN A 129 0.44 0.25 7.16
N LYS A 130 0.54 1.48 6.63
CA LYS A 130 1.43 1.78 5.50
C LYS A 130 2.89 1.61 5.89
N ILE A 131 3.66 0.87 5.07
CA ILE A 131 5.10 0.66 5.25
C ILE A 131 5.96 1.40 4.23
N THR A 132 5.42 1.67 3.04
CA THR A 132 6.07 2.45 1.98
C THR A 132 5.03 3.02 1.00
N ASP A 133 5.39 4.09 0.29
CA ASP A 133 4.60 4.67 -0.81
C ASP A 133 4.76 3.89 -2.12
N ALA A 134 5.75 3.00 -2.18
CA ALA A 134 5.92 2.07 -3.29
C ALA A 134 4.83 1.00 -3.28
N VAL A 135 4.54 0.49 -4.46
CA VAL A 135 3.61 -0.63 -4.72
C VAL A 135 4.33 -1.67 -5.57
N ALA A 136 3.87 -2.92 -5.54
CA ALA A 136 4.42 -4.00 -6.33
C ALA A 136 4.39 -3.69 -7.85
N GLY A 137 5.31 -4.32 -8.57
CA GLY A 137 5.45 -4.20 -10.03
C GLY A 137 6.83 -3.72 -10.46
N ASP A 138 6.91 -3.27 -11.71
CA ASP A 138 8.15 -2.89 -12.36
C ASP A 138 8.57 -1.44 -12.07
N TYR A 139 9.87 -1.25 -11.85
CA TYR A 139 10.52 0.04 -11.68
C TYR A 139 11.68 0.16 -12.68
N ARG A 140 11.98 1.39 -13.11
CA ARG A 140 13.14 1.72 -13.93
C ARG A 140 14.15 2.53 -13.12
N VAL A 141 15.42 2.27 -13.35
CA VAL A 141 16.52 3.05 -12.79
C VAL A 141 16.57 4.42 -13.49
N LYS A 142 16.51 5.52 -12.74
CA LYS A 142 16.54 6.88 -13.32
C LYS A 142 17.89 7.59 -13.18
N VAL A 143 18.76 7.10 -12.31
CA VAL A 143 20.14 7.60 -12.11
C VAL A 143 21.12 6.85 -13.03
N PRO A 144 22.31 7.40 -13.36
CA PRO A 144 23.28 6.73 -14.22
C PRO A 144 23.65 5.32 -13.75
N LYS A 145 23.77 5.13 -12.43
CA LYS A 145 24.12 3.86 -11.79
C LYS A 145 23.45 3.76 -10.42
N ALA A 146 22.76 2.65 -10.17
CA ALA A 146 22.13 2.33 -8.89
C ALA A 146 22.71 1.03 -8.33
N TYR A 147 23.20 1.08 -7.09
CA TYR A 147 23.85 -0.07 -6.45
C TYR A 147 22.85 -0.88 -5.63
N PHE A 148 23.06 -2.19 -5.56
CA PHE A 148 22.35 -3.04 -4.59
C PHE A 148 22.98 -2.92 -3.20
N TYR A 149 22.17 -3.09 -2.17
CA TYR A 149 22.58 -3.10 -0.77
C TYR A 149 22.04 -4.34 -0.07
N LYS A 150 22.81 -4.92 0.85
CA LYS A 150 22.40 -6.12 1.60
C LYS A 150 21.30 -5.82 2.63
N THR A 151 21.32 -4.61 3.18
CA THR A 151 20.36 -4.10 4.16
C THR A 151 19.94 -2.68 3.75
N PRO A 152 18.82 -2.12 4.26
CA PRO A 152 18.36 -0.78 3.86
C PRO A 152 19.18 0.33 4.52
N ASN A 153 20.49 0.35 4.29
CA ASN A 153 21.43 1.37 4.76
C ASN A 153 22.62 1.50 3.79
N ALA A 154 23.21 2.70 3.77
CA ALA A 154 24.31 3.05 2.87
C ALA A 154 25.60 2.26 3.12
N SER A 155 25.83 1.76 4.35
CA SER A 155 27.03 0.99 4.71
C SER A 155 27.07 -0.41 4.11
N SER A 156 25.94 -0.96 3.68
CA SER A 156 25.84 -2.35 3.20
C SER A 156 25.89 -2.49 1.68
N LYS A 157 26.52 -1.53 1.00
CA LYS A 157 26.64 -1.45 -0.46
C LYS A 157 27.33 -2.69 -1.03
N LEU A 158 26.72 -3.28 -2.04
CA LEU A 158 27.28 -4.36 -2.84
C LEU A 158 28.03 -3.80 -4.06
N LYS A 159 28.93 -4.58 -4.64
CA LYS A 159 29.61 -4.22 -5.89
C LYS A 159 28.69 -4.30 -7.11
N THR A 160 27.59 -5.04 -7.01
CA THR A 160 26.60 -5.20 -8.08
C THR A 160 25.75 -3.94 -8.22
N TYR A 161 25.48 -3.55 -9.46
CA TYR A 161 24.69 -2.37 -9.79
C TYR A 161 23.90 -2.60 -11.07
N VAL A 162 22.92 -1.74 -11.28
CA VAL A 162 22.14 -1.58 -12.51
C VAL A 162 22.35 -0.17 -13.07
N LEU A 163 22.12 -0.02 -14.37
CA LEU A 163 22.32 1.22 -15.11
C LEU A 163 20.99 1.92 -15.38
N LYS A 164 21.07 3.22 -15.69
CA LYS A 164 19.90 4.00 -16.11
C LYS A 164 19.10 3.28 -17.20
N GLY A 165 17.79 3.17 -17.01
CA GLY A 165 16.88 2.52 -17.94
C GLY A 165 16.67 1.03 -17.69
N ASP A 166 17.54 0.37 -16.92
CA ASP A 166 17.34 -1.01 -16.49
C ASP A 166 16.04 -1.14 -15.68
N LYS A 167 15.36 -2.27 -15.88
CA LYS A 167 14.10 -2.60 -15.21
C LYS A 167 14.39 -3.52 -14.03
N VAL A 168 13.91 -3.15 -12.85
CA VAL A 168 13.93 -3.97 -11.63
C VAL A 168 12.48 -4.25 -11.19
N ARG A 169 12.23 -5.42 -10.61
CA ARG A 169 10.90 -5.84 -10.13
C ARG A 169 10.83 -5.73 -8.62
N LEU A 170 9.73 -5.20 -8.11
CA LEU A 170 9.36 -5.24 -6.70
C LEU A 170 8.21 -6.22 -6.52
N ASP A 171 8.51 -7.36 -5.90
CA ASP A 171 7.58 -8.49 -5.79
C ASP A 171 6.80 -8.43 -4.48
N ILE A 172 5.51 -8.81 -4.52
CA ILE A 172 4.62 -8.73 -3.35
C ILE A 172 5.05 -9.63 -2.19
N ASP A 173 5.69 -10.76 -2.47
CA ASP A 173 6.15 -11.73 -1.46
C ASP A 173 7.32 -11.18 -0.63
N ARG A 174 8.02 -10.14 -1.15
CA ARG A 174 9.27 -9.62 -0.58
C ARG A 174 9.22 -8.13 -0.30
N ILE A 175 8.18 -7.43 -0.76
CA ILE A 175 7.97 -6.01 -0.51
C ILE A 175 7.88 -5.69 1.00
N GLY A 176 7.46 -6.64 1.84
CA GLY A 176 7.47 -6.49 3.31
C GLY A 176 8.87 -6.24 3.91
N ALA A 177 9.94 -6.65 3.21
CA ALA A 177 11.30 -6.33 3.60
C ALA A 177 11.66 -4.85 3.35
N SER A 178 10.94 -4.19 2.43
CA SER A 178 11.15 -2.78 2.07
C SER A 178 10.88 -1.85 3.26
N LYS A 179 11.51 -0.68 3.22
CA LYS A 179 11.32 0.42 4.17
C LYS A 179 10.97 1.69 3.38
N GLN A 180 10.47 2.73 4.05
CA GLN A 180 10.01 3.97 3.39
C GLN A 180 10.92 4.47 2.26
N ASN A 181 12.24 4.42 2.45
CA ASN A 181 13.22 4.94 1.48
C ASN A 181 13.99 3.86 0.70
N TRP A 182 13.69 2.57 0.91
CA TRP A 182 14.47 1.46 0.37
C TRP A 182 13.55 0.35 -0.12
N LEU A 183 13.70 -0.05 -1.38
CA LEU A 183 12.93 -1.13 -1.99
C LEU A 183 13.80 -2.36 -2.14
N TYR A 184 13.31 -3.52 -1.70
CA TYR A 184 13.95 -4.80 -1.98
C TYR A 184 13.53 -5.28 -3.36
N VAL A 185 14.42 -5.20 -4.35
CA VAL A 185 14.09 -5.43 -5.76
C VAL A 185 14.89 -6.59 -6.35
N TYR A 186 14.35 -7.13 -7.43
CA TYR A 186 14.94 -8.17 -8.26
C TYR A 186 15.34 -7.60 -9.62
N PHE A 187 16.46 -8.06 -10.16
CA PHE A 187 16.94 -7.72 -11.49
C PHE A 187 17.43 -8.98 -12.17
N THR A 188 17.02 -9.17 -13.42
CA THR A 188 17.51 -10.24 -14.28
C THR A 188 18.18 -9.59 -15.48
N ASN A 189 19.47 -9.85 -15.68
CA ASN A 189 20.18 -9.30 -16.82
C ASN A 189 19.82 -10.03 -18.13
N LYS A 190 20.29 -9.53 -19.26
CA LYS A 190 20.04 -10.13 -20.60
C LYS A 190 20.54 -11.58 -20.74
N ALA A 191 21.48 -12.00 -19.89
CA ALA A 191 22.01 -13.36 -19.86
C ALA A 191 21.24 -14.28 -18.88
N GLY A 192 20.13 -13.82 -18.30
CA GLY A 192 19.31 -14.59 -17.35
C GLY A 192 19.87 -14.63 -15.93
N LYS A 193 20.95 -13.90 -15.62
CA LYS A 193 21.50 -13.86 -14.27
C LYS A 193 20.65 -12.95 -13.38
N GLU A 194 20.18 -13.52 -12.28
CA GLU A 194 19.39 -12.82 -11.27
C GLU A 194 20.28 -12.12 -10.22
N THR A 195 19.80 -11.01 -9.70
CA THR A 195 20.37 -10.26 -8.59
C THR A 195 19.23 -9.66 -7.78
N SER A 196 19.33 -9.72 -6.46
CA SER A 196 18.37 -9.06 -5.57
C SER A 196 19.07 -8.28 -4.46
N GLY A 197 18.36 -7.30 -3.92
CA GLY A 197 18.83 -6.50 -2.80
C GLY A 197 18.07 -5.19 -2.69
N PHE A 198 18.45 -4.38 -1.70
CA PHE A 198 17.87 -3.07 -1.49
C PHE A 198 18.42 -2.03 -2.48
N ILE A 199 17.55 -1.18 -3.00
CA ILE A 199 17.91 0.03 -3.77
C ILE A 199 17.15 1.23 -3.17
N PRO A 200 17.77 2.42 -3.04
CA PRO A 200 17.05 3.61 -2.61
C PRO A 200 15.90 3.93 -3.56
N ILE A 201 14.70 4.18 -3.02
CA ILE A 201 13.53 4.53 -3.86
C ILE A 201 13.78 5.78 -4.71
N THR A 202 14.63 6.69 -4.23
CA THR A 202 15.04 7.91 -4.93
C THR A 202 15.83 7.65 -6.20
N GLU A 203 16.37 6.44 -6.40
CA GLU A 203 17.09 6.03 -7.61
C GLU A 203 16.18 5.37 -8.65
N LEU A 204 14.91 5.15 -8.29
CA LEU A 204 13.92 4.44 -9.08
C LEU A 204 12.78 5.37 -9.51
N MET A 205 12.11 4.96 -10.58
CA MET A 205 10.81 5.47 -11.01
C MET A 205 9.92 4.30 -11.34
N ARG A 206 8.65 4.37 -10.96
CA ARG A 206 7.70 3.31 -11.30
C ARG A 206 7.42 3.30 -12.80
N VAL A 207 7.27 2.10 -13.37
CA VAL A 207 6.73 1.92 -14.72
C VAL A 207 5.22 1.77 -14.59
N GLU A 208 4.47 2.64 -15.27
CA GLU A 208 3.01 2.47 -15.42
C GLU A 208 2.65 1.37 -16.41
#